data_AF-A0A947C682-F1
#
_entry.id   AF-A0A947C682-F1
#
_cell.length_a   1.000
_cell.length_b   1.000
_cell.length_c   1.000
_cell.angle_alpha   90.00
_cell.angle_beta   90.00
_cell.angle_gamma   90.00
#
_symmetry.space_group_name_H-M   'P 1'
#
loop_
_entity.id
_entity.type
_entity.pdbx_description
1 polymer ?
#
loop_
_entity_poly.entity_id
_entity_poly.type
_entity_poly.pdbx_seq_one_letter_code
_entity_poly.pdbx_strand_id
1 'polypeptide(L)'
;MTGSYSLPPPGEETHARRQITVIVLLLFGMVALYQFEQFAQRPFDPSGMLAFGFVVLASYTIGGLVGQIRLPHITGYLIAGLVFGPSLAKVLSGLGLPAPFDRGILNDEVIEQLSLFDTLAVALIALTAGGELKLEGLKKGLRAISSILAAQVVSIGVLVTAFFWLISGAVPYIGFPGIAGLPMATALAVGAMVASVALATSPAATIAVIMESRAAGPMTRNVLSAVVLKDVIVVVAFAVAQVIVAHQVGMGALEGGIGSYLLQHILISILFGAVVVGGLMALYIRYVNQELLIFVVGVVYL
;
A
#
# COMPACT_ATOMS: atom_id res chain seq x y z
N MET A 1 22.83 16.69 -30.54
CA MET A 1 22.38 15.29 -30.76
C MET A 1 20.87 15.29 -30.67
N THR A 2 20.23 15.32 -31.83
CA THR A 2 18.78 15.36 -32.01
C THR A 2 18.19 13.99 -31.65
N GLY A 3 17.43 13.93 -30.56
CA GLY A 3 16.68 12.73 -30.17
C GLY A 3 15.58 12.48 -31.19
N SER A 4 15.85 11.61 -32.16
CA SER A 4 14.83 11.06 -33.04
C SER A 4 13.83 10.28 -32.20
N TYR A 5 12.56 10.69 -32.25
CA TYR A 5 11.43 9.88 -31.83
C TYR A 5 11.45 8.57 -32.63
N SER A 6 12.08 7.54 -32.07
CA SER A 6 11.96 6.18 -32.58
C SER A 6 10.53 5.73 -32.34
N LEU A 7 9.80 5.46 -33.42
CA LEU A 7 8.52 4.77 -33.37
C LEU A 7 8.64 3.50 -32.50
N PRO A 8 7.61 3.17 -31.72
CA PRO A 8 7.58 1.93 -30.96
C PRO A 8 7.86 0.73 -31.90
N PRO A 9 8.60 -0.30 -31.43
CA PRO A 9 8.96 -1.45 -32.27
C PRO A 9 7.72 -2.11 -32.89
N PRO A 10 7.83 -2.61 -34.14
CA PRO A 10 6.70 -3.16 -34.87
C PRO A 10 6.13 -4.39 -34.12
N GLY A 11 4.94 -4.20 -33.54
CA GLY A 11 4.25 -5.18 -32.69
C GLY A 11 3.53 -4.56 -31.49
N GLU A 12 4.02 -3.43 -30.96
CA GLU A 12 3.44 -2.79 -29.77
C GLU A 12 2.03 -2.22 -30.01
N GLU A 13 1.76 -1.64 -31.20
CA GLU A 13 0.42 -1.12 -31.53
C GLU A 13 -0.67 -2.20 -31.50
N THR A 14 -0.33 -3.42 -31.92
CA THR A 14 -1.26 -4.56 -31.93
C THR A 14 -1.57 -5.01 -30.49
N HIS A 15 -0.59 -4.95 -29.59
CA HIS A 15 -0.80 -5.27 -28.18
C HIS A 15 -1.63 -4.21 -27.44
N ALA A 16 -1.35 -2.92 -27.66
CA ALA A 16 -2.12 -1.80 -27.13
C ALA A 16 -3.60 -1.89 -27.54
N ARG A 17 -3.85 -2.10 -28.83
CA ARG A 17 -5.21 -2.26 -29.37
C ARG A 17 -5.96 -3.41 -28.71
N ARG A 18 -5.32 -4.58 -28.51
CA ARG A 18 -5.95 -5.72 -27.83
C ARG A 18 -6.33 -5.40 -26.38
N GLN A 19 -5.46 -4.72 -25.63
CA GLN A 19 -5.75 -4.34 -24.24
C GLN A 19 -6.89 -3.32 -24.16
N ILE A 20 -6.92 -2.33 -25.06
CA ILE A 20 -8.03 -1.37 -25.16
C ILE A 20 -9.34 -2.12 -25.47
N THR A 21 -9.33 -3.05 -26.42
CA THR A 21 -10.51 -3.87 -26.74
C THR A 21 -10.98 -4.67 -25.52
N VAL A 22 -10.06 -5.25 -24.74
CA VAL A 22 -10.39 -5.96 -23.49
C VAL A 22 -11.04 -5.02 -22.48
N ILE A 23 -10.53 -3.80 -22.28
CA ILE A 23 -11.15 -2.83 -21.37
C ILE A 23 -12.58 -2.49 -21.81
N VAL A 24 -12.78 -2.23 -23.11
CA VAL A 24 -14.12 -1.94 -23.64
C VAL A 24 -15.07 -3.13 -23.43
N LEU A 25 -14.60 -4.35 -23.64
CA LEU A 25 -15.38 -5.56 -23.37
C LEU A 25 -15.70 -5.73 -21.89
N LEU A 26 -14.76 -5.43 -20.99
CA LEU A 26 -14.98 -5.47 -19.54
C LEU A 26 -16.01 -4.42 -19.11
N LEU A 27 -15.96 -3.21 -19.66
CA LEU A 27 -16.95 -2.16 -19.39
C LEU A 27 -18.34 -2.55 -19.88
N PHE A 28 -18.43 -3.10 -21.09
CA PHE A 28 -19.69 -3.60 -21.62
C PHE A 28 -20.25 -4.74 -20.77
N GLY A 29 -19.40 -5.70 -20.40
CA GLY A 29 -19.77 -6.81 -19.51
C GLY A 29 -20.25 -6.32 -18.16
N MET A 30 -19.58 -5.32 -17.58
CA MET A 30 -19.98 -4.71 -16.31
C MET A 30 -21.37 -4.06 -16.41
N VAL A 31 -21.62 -3.26 -17.44
CA VAL A 31 -22.93 -2.62 -17.66
C VAL A 31 -24.03 -3.67 -17.87
N ALA A 32 -23.76 -4.70 -18.66
CA ALA A 32 -24.72 -5.77 -18.92
C ALA A 32 -25.08 -6.55 -17.65
N LEU A 33 -24.07 -6.89 -16.83
CA LEU A 33 -24.27 -7.60 -15.55
C LEU A 33 -25.03 -6.73 -14.54
N TYR A 34 -24.70 -5.44 -14.46
CA TYR A 34 -25.39 -4.50 -13.59
C TYR A 34 -26.87 -4.32 -13.97
N GLN A 35 -27.18 -4.22 -15.27
CA GLN A 35 -28.57 -4.16 -15.74
C GLN A 35 -29.34 -5.45 -15.44
N PHE A 36 -28.68 -6.61 -15.61
CA PHE A 36 -29.27 -7.90 -15.28
C PHE A 36 -29.57 -8.05 -13.78
N GLU A 37 -28.69 -7.53 -12.93
CA GLU A 37 -28.87 -7.52 -11.48
C GLU A 37 -30.09 -6.70 -11.06
N GLN A 38 -30.23 -5.48 -11.58
CA GLN A 38 -31.40 -4.62 -11.33
C GLN A 38 -32.71 -5.30 -11.74
N PHE A 39 -32.68 -6.08 -12.83
CA PHE A 39 -33.82 -6.86 -13.29
C PHE A 39 -34.12 -8.06 -12.38
N ALA A 40 -33.10 -8.68 -11.78
CA ALA A 40 -33.23 -9.93 -11.03
C ALA A 40 -33.74 -9.78 -9.59
N GLN A 41 -33.91 -8.54 -9.06
CA GLN A 41 -34.44 -8.21 -7.73
C GLN A 41 -34.03 -9.20 -6.62
N ARG A 42 -32.74 -9.50 -6.53
CA ARG A 42 -32.25 -10.53 -5.60
C ARG A 42 -32.10 -9.97 -4.18
N PRO A 43 -32.30 -10.82 -3.14
CA PRO A 43 -32.09 -10.45 -1.75
C PRO A 43 -30.60 -10.28 -1.36
N PHE A 44 -29.68 -10.63 -2.25
CA PHE A 44 -28.24 -10.43 -2.08
C PHE A 44 -27.79 -9.32 -3.03
N ASP A 45 -26.88 -8.47 -2.59
CA ASP A 45 -26.27 -7.37 -3.36
C ASP A 45 -24.93 -7.85 -3.98
N PRO A 46 -24.92 -8.44 -5.19
CA PRO A 46 -23.70 -8.92 -5.84
C PRO A 46 -22.82 -7.78 -6.40
N SER A 47 -23.20 -6.51 -6.23
CA SER A 47 -22.45 -5.35 -6.72
C SER A 47 -20.98 -5.38 -6.29
N GLY A 48 -20.67 -5.74 -5.04
CA GLY A 48 -19.29 -5.86 -4.57
C GLY A 48 -18.48 -6.95 -5.26
N MET A 49 -19.07 -8.13 -5.52
CA MET A 49 -18.37 -9.22 -6.21
C MET A 49 -18.16 -8.92 -7.69
N LEU A 50 -19.14 -8.30 -8.34
CA LEU A 50 -19.03 -7.84 -9.72
C LEU A 50 -17.97 -6.75 -9.85
N ALA A 51 -18.01 -5.74 -8.98
CA ALA A 51 -17.03 -4.68 -8.91
C ALA A 51 -15.63 -5.20 -8.63
N PHE A 52 -15.48 -6.20 -7.74
CA PHE A 52 -14.21 -6.87 -7.48
C PHE A 52 -13.64 -7.54 -8.75
N GLY A 53 -14.43 -8.40 -9.40
CA GLY A 53 -13.99 -9.08 -10.62
C GLY A 53 -13.61 -8.09 -11.71
N PHE A 54 -14.41 -7.04 -11.90
CA PHE A 54 -14.12 -5.97 -12.83
C PHE A 54 -12.82 -5.23 -12.48
N VAL A 55 -12.65 -4.77 -11.24
CA VAL A 55 -11.49 -3.94 -10.88
C VAL A 55 -10.19 -4.72 -10.99
N VAL A 56 -10.18 -6.01 -10.63
CA VAL A 56 -8.98 -6.86 -10.78
C VAL A 56 -8.58 -6.96 -12.25
N LEU A 57 -9.52 -7.25 -13.15
CA LEU A 57 -9.25 -7.40 -14.58
C LEU A 57 -8.92 -6.05 -15.26
N ALA A 58 -9.66 -4.99 -14.91
CA ALA A 58 -9.46 -3.66 -15.44
C ALA A 58 -8.10 -3.09 -14.99
N SER A 59 -7.76 -3.21 -13.71
CA SER A 59 -6.47 -2.77 -13.17
C SER A 59 -5.33 -3.52 -13.85
N TYR A 60 -5.39 -4.85 -13.94
CA TYR A 60 -4.36 -5.64 -14.62
C TYR A 60 -4.14 -5.18 -16.07
N THR A 61 -5.23 -4.96 -16.82
CA THR A 61 -5.17 -4.55 -18.23
C THR A 61 -4.63 -3.12 -18.39
N ILE A 62 -5.07 -2.18 -17.56
CA ILE A 62 -4.58 -0.79 -17.57
C ILE A 62 -3.11 -0.74 -17.13
N GLY A 63 -2.70 -1.54 -16.14
CA GLY A 63 -1.30 -1.70 -15.75
C GLY A 63 -0.42 -2.10 -16.93
N GLY A 64 -0.88 -3.05 -17.75
CA GLY A 64 -0.19 -3.46 -18.98
C GLY A 64 -0.08 -2.35 -20.04
N LEU A 65 -1.13 -1.52 -20.20
CA LEU A 65 -1.08 -0.34 -21.08
C LEU A 65 -0.08 0.70 -20.59
N VAL A 66 -0.06 0.96 -19.28
CA VAL A 66 0.88 1.90 -18.66
C VAL A 66 2.33 1.38 -18.76
N GLY A 67 2.54 0.06 -18.75
CA GLY A 67 3.83 -0.55 -19.06
C GLY A 67 4.38 -0.19 -20.45
N GLN A 68 3.52 0.01 -21.45
CA GLN A 68 3.95 0.37 -22.82
C GLN A 68 4.53 1.78 -22.90
N ILE A 69 4.07 2.70 -22.03
CA ILE A 69 4.66 4.03 -21.88
C ILE A 69 5.86 4.06 -20.90
N ARG A 70 6.43 2.88 -20.60
CA ARG A 70 7.60 2.67 -19.72
C ARG A 70 7.38 3.12 -18.27
N LEU A 71 6.14 3.06 -17.79
CA LEU A 71 5.82 3.31 -16.39
C LEU A 71 5.51 1.99 -15.68
N PRO A 72 5.80 1.86 -14.37
CA PRO A 72 5.49 0.65 -13.62
C PRO A 72 3.99 0.33 -13.64
N HIS A 73 3.65 -0.95 -13.73
CA HIS A 73 2.27 -1.45 -13.79
C HIS A 73 1.39 -0.96 -12.63
N ILE A 74 1.98 -0.78 -11.44
CA ILE A 74 1.30 -0.25 -10.24
C ILE A 74 0.68 1.13 -10.52
N THR A 75 1.33 1.95 -11.34
CA THR A 75 0.80 3.25 -11.76
C THR A 75 -0.53 3.09 -12.49
N GLY A 76 -0.67 2.07 -13.34
CA GLY A 76 -1.93 1.76 -14.01
C GLY A 76 -3.01 1.24 -13.08
N TYR A 77 -2.64 0.52 -12.01
CA TYR A 77 -3.60 0.07 -10.99
C TYR A 77 -4.19 1.27 -10.23
N LEU A 78 -3.35 2.26 -9.89
CA LEU A 78 -3.80 3.51 -9.26
C LEU A 78 -4.70 4.32 -10.19
N ILE A 79 -4.36 4.41 -11.48
CA ILE A 79 -5.20 5.07 -12.49
C ILE A 79 -6.55 4.38 -12.60
N ALA A 80 -6.60 3.05 -12.66
CA ALA A 80 -7.84 2.28 -12.70
C ALA A 80 -8.71 2.58 -11.48
N GLY A 81 -8.13 2.57 -10.27
CA GLY A 81 -8.84 2.92 -9.03
C GLY A 81 -9.37 4.35 -9.01
N LEU A 82 -8.60 5.31 -9.53
CA LEU A 82 -9.04 6.71 -9.64
C LEU A 82 -10.20 6.86 -10.65
N VAL A 83 -10.09 6.20 -11.80
CA VAL A 83 -11.06 6.30 -12.90
C VAL A 83 -12.37 5.60 -12.56
N PHE A 84 -12.31 4.43 -11.94
CA PHE A 84 -13.50 3.65 -11.59
C PHE A 84 -13.99 3.88 -10.16
N GLY A 85 -13.27 4.67 -9.38
CA GLY A 85 -13.62 5.05 -8.01
C GLY A 85 -14.60 6.22 -7.88
N PRO A 86 -14.94 6.57 -6.63
CA PRO A 86 -15.97 7.59 -6.36
C PRO A 86 -15.44 9.00 -6.68
N SER A 87 -14.12 9.19 -6.69
CA SER A 87 -13.48 10.48 -6.96
C SER A 87 -13.80 11.01 -8.36
N LEU A 88 -13.63 10.20 -9.41
CA LEU A 88 -13.95 10.63 -10.77
C LEU A 88 -15.46 10.76 -10.97
N ALA A 89 -16.26 9.85 -10.39
CA ALA A 89 -17.71 9.92 -10.45
C ALA A 89 -18.26 11.22 -9.82
N LYS A 90 -17.72 11.63 -8.66
CA LYS A 90 -18.09 12.90 -7.99
C LYS A 90 -17.80 14.11 -8.88
N VAL A 91 -16.64 14.13 -9.56
CA VAL A 91 -16.26 15.21 -10.50
C VAL A 91 -17.19 15.23 -11.73
N LEU A 92 -17.63 14.06 -12.20
CA LEU A 92 -18.50 13.92 -13.38
C LEU A 92 -20.00 13.87 -13.06
N SER A 93 -20.40 14.06 -11.80
CA SER A 93 -21.79 13.99 -11.36
C SER A 93 -22.73 14.92 -12.13
N GLY A 94 -22.22 16.06 -12.62
CA GLY A 94 -22.98 17.00 -13.45
C GLY A 94 -23.27 16.53 -14.89
N LEU A 95 -22.65 15.45 -15.37
CA LEU A 95 -22.84 14.92 -16.73
C LEU A 95 -24.02 13.94 -16.87
N GLY A 96 -24.64 13.51 -15.77
CA GLY A 96 -25.76 12.56 -15.83
C GLY A 96 -25.39 11.20 -16.42
N LEU A 97 -24.22 10.65 -16.03
CA LEU A 97 -23.77 9.34 -16.48
C LEU A 97 -24.76 8.24 -16.05
N PRO A 98 -24.95 7.17 -16.86
CA PRO A 98 -25.78 6.04 -16.46
C PRO A 98 -25.10 5.23 -15.35
N ALA A 99 -25.92 4.59 -14.51
CA ALA A 99 -25.43 3.64 -13.53
C ALA A 99 -24.72 2.45 -14.23
N PRO A 100 -23.60 1.94 -13.68
CA PRO A 100 -23.00 2.25 -12.37
C PRO A 100 -21.97 3.40 -12.36
N PHE A 101 -21.82 4.15 -13.45
CA PHE A 101 -20.79 5.21 -13.55
C PHE A 101 -21.18 6.52 -12.86
N ASP A 102 -22.45 6.68 -12.49
CA ASP A 102 -22.98 7.82 -11.74
C ASP A 102 -22.34 7.95 -10.34
N ARG A 103 -22.18 6.83 -9.64
CA ARG A 103 -21.51 6.75 -8.32
C ARG A 103 -20.07 6.23 -8.40
N GLY A 104 -19.68 5.69 -9.56
CA GLY A 104 -18.45 4.96 -9.75
C GLY A 104 -18.65 3.47 -9.48
N ILE A 105 -17.91 2.64 -10.20
CA ILE A 105 -17.98 1.18 -10.07
C ILE A 105 -17.47 0.74 -8.68
N LEU A 106 -16.45 1.42 -8.17
CA LEU A 106 -15.93 1.25 -6.81
C LEU A 106 -16.49 2.35 -5.92
N ASN A 107 -17.81 2.39 -5.74
CA ASN A 107 -18.45 3.36 -4.85
C ASN A 107 -18.12 3.05 -3.37
N ASP A 108 -18.52 3.95 -2.47
CA ASP A 108 -18.21 3.85 -1.04
C ASP A 108 -18.75 2.53 -0.40
N GLU A 109 -19.92 2.05 -0.86
CA GLU A 109 -20.55 0.79 -0.39
C GLU A 109 -19.73 -0.45 -0.83
N VAL A 110 -19.29 -0.48 -2.09
CA VAL A 110 -18.42 -1.54 -2.62
C VAL A 110 -17.08 -1.54 -1.90
N ILE A 111 -16.47 -0.37 -1.69
CA ILE A 111 -15.19 -0.27 -0.97
C ILE A 111 -15.31 -0.86 0.44
N GLU A 112 -16.42 -0.59 1.14
CA GLU A 112 -16.69 -1.17 2.46
C GLU A 112 -16.82 -2.70 2.40
N GLN A 113 -17.53 -3.24 1.40
CA GLN A 113 -17.62 -4.70 1.19
C GLN A 113 -16.25 -5.34 0.90
N LEU A 114 -15.35 -4.60 0.23
CA LEU A 114 -14.00 -5.06 -0.09
C LEU A 114 -13.01 -4.96 1.09
N SER A 115 -13.37 -4.29 2.19
CA SER A 115 -12.50 -4.15 3.38
C SER A 115 -12.08 -5.49 3.99
N LEU A 116 -12.86 -6.56 3.77
CA LEU A 116 -12.50 -7.93 4.16
C LEU A 116 -11.16 -8.37 3.54
N PHE A 117 -10.87 -7.90 2.31
CA PHE A 117 -9.62 -8.22 1.62
C PHE A 117 -8.43 -7.42 2.15
N ASP A 118 -8.64 -6.29 2.86
CA ASP A 118 -7.54 -5.46 3.37
C ASP A 118 -6.71 -6.24 4.40
N THR A 119 -7.37 -6.89 5.37
CA THR A 119 -6.70 -7.72 6.38
C THR A 119 -5.91 -8.85 5.72
N LEU A 120 -6.51 -9.52 4.74
CA LEU A 120 -5.87 -10.61 4.00
C LEU A 120 -4.67 -10.11 3.19
N ALA A 121 -4.83 -9.00 2.47
CA ALA A 121 -3.77 -8.40 1.67
C ALA A 121 -2.59 -7.97 2.55
N VAL A 122 -2.83 -7.24 3.64
CA VAL A 122 -1.78 -6.76 4.56
C VAL A 122 -1.01 -7.95 5.15
N ALA A 123 -1.71 -9.00 5.59
CA ALA A 123 -1.06 -10.15 6.17
C ALA A 123 -0.26 -10.97 5.13
N LEU A 124 -0.77 -11.15 3.91
CA LEU A 124 -0.03 -11.81 2.83
C LEU A 124 1.20 -11.00 2.39
N ILE A 125 1.10 -9.67 2.34
CA ILE A 125 2.23 -8.78 2.06
C ILE A 125 3.27 -8.93 3.17
N ALA A 126 2.88 -8.87 4.44
CA ALA A 126 3.79 -9.03 5.57
C ALA A 126 4.47 -10.41 5.57
N LEU A 127 3.72 -11.48 5.27
CA LEU A 127 4.25 -12.84 5.22
C LEU A 127 5.22 -13.04 4.05
N THR A 128 4.91 -12.49 2.89
CA THR A 128 5.76 -12.56 1.69
C THR A 128 7.04 -11.75 1.89
N ALA A 129 6.92 -10.51 2.39
CA ALA A 129 8.07 -9.69 2.74
C ALA A 129 8.95 -10.36 3.79
N GLY A 130 8.36 -10.94 4.83
CA GLY A 130 9.08 -11.70 5.86
C GLY A 130 9.76 -12.97 5.31
N GLY A 131 9.10 -13.70 4.41
CA GLY A 131 9.62 -14.91 3.76
C GLY A 131 10.80 -14.64 2.82
N GLU A 132 10.88 -13.45 2.24
CA GLU A 132 12.02 -13.04 1.39
C GLU A 132 13.28 -12.65 2.18
N LEU A 133 13.15 -12.40 3.49
CA LEU A 133 14.25 -11.95 4.34
C LEU A 133 15.27 -13.07 4.61
N LYS A 134 16.31 -13.15 3.78
CA LYS A 134 17.43 -14.08 3.99
C LYS A 134 18.39 -13.57 5.07
N LEU A 135 18.34 -14.18 6.26
CA LEU A 135 19.20 -13.83 7.41
C LEU A 135 20.70 -13.80 7.06
N GLU A 136 21.18 -14.71 6.22
CA GLU A 136 22.58 -14.72 5.77
C GLU A 136 22.94 -13.51 4.91
N GLY A 137 22.03 -13.08 4.04
CA GLY A 137 22.19 -11.88 3.22
C GLY A 137 22.22 -10.62 4.07
N LEU A 138 21.35 -10.56 5.09
CA LEU A 138 21.30 -9.47 6.05
C LEU A 138 22.61 -9.36 6.85
N LYS A 139 23.13 -10.47 7.37
CA LYS A 139 24.40 -10.49 8.14
C LYS A 139 25.58 -9.99 7.30
N LYS A 140 25.70 -10.43 6.04
CA LYS A 140 26.79 -10.02 5.15
C LYS A 140 26.70 -8.54 4.74
N GLY A 141 25.50 -7.98 4.64
CA GLY A 141 25.24 -6.59 4.24
C GLY A 141 25.01 -5.61 5.39
N LEU A 142 25.05 -6.06 6.65
CA LEU A 142 24.45 -5.34 7.78
C LEU A 142 24.97 -3.91 7.92
N ARG A 143 26.27 -3.69 7.75
CA ARG A 143 26.88 -2.35 7.88
C ARG A 143 26.38 -1.37 6.81
N ALA A 144 26.23 -1.83 5.58
CA ALA A 144 25.73 -1.00 4.49
C ALA A 144 24.22 -0.78 4.60
N ILE A 145 23.47 -1.82 4.95
CA ILE A 145 22.02 -1.74 5.15
C ILE A 145 21.70 -0.80 6.32
N SER A 146 22.38 -0.93 7.45
CA SER A 146 22.16 -0.10 8.62
C SER A 146 22.53 1.37 8.37
N SER A 147 23.59 1.65 7.60
CA SER A 147 23.95 3.02 7.26
C SER A 147 22.92 3.67 6.32
N ILE A 148 22.40 2.92 5.34
CA ILE A 148 21.32 3.39 4.46
C ILE A 148 20.06 3.69 5.28
N LEU A 149 19.65 2.76 6.15
CA LEU A 149 18.45 2.94 6.97
C LEU A 149 18.59 4.09 7.95
N ALA A 150 19.72 4.21 8.65
CA ALA A 150 19.99 5.32 9.56
C ALA A 150 19.96 6.66 8.80
N ALA A 151 20.60 6.73 7.63
CA ALA A 151 20.56 7.93 6.81
C ALA A 151 19.14 8.28 6.36
N GLN A 152 18.33 7.31 5.95
CA GLN A 152 16.93 7.52 5.57
C GLN A 152 16.07 7.97 6.75
N VAL A 153 16.15 7.29 7.89
CA VAL A 153 15.40 7.64 9.11
C VAL A 153 15.73 9.06 9.57
N VAL A 154 17.02 9.41 9.61
CA VAL A 154 17.45 10.75 10.05
C VAL A 154 17.07 11.81 9.02
N SER A 155 17.38 11.59 7.73
CA SER A 155 17.10 12.61 6.70
C SER A 155 15.61 12.85 6.53
N ILE A 156 14.80 11.81 6.35
CA ILE A 156 13.34 11.92 6.21
C ILE A 156 12.72 12.42 7.51
N GLY A 157 13.16 11.88 8.65
CA GLY A 157 12.74 12.32 9.99
C GLY A 157 12.91 13.81 10.18
N VAL A 158 14.12 14.33 9.94
CA VAL A 158 14.42 15.75 10.10
C VAL A 158 13.68 16.60 9.07
N LEU A 159 13.72 16.24 7.78
CA LEU A 159 13.11 17.04 6.71
C LEU A 159 11.60 17.16 6.87
N VAL A 160 10.90 16.04 7.08
CA VAL A 160 9.44 16.02 7.20
C VAL A 160 9.03 16.68 8.51
N THR A 161 9.70 16.41 9.62
CA THR A 161 9.36 17.04 10.90
C THR A 161 9.61 18.55 10.88
N ALA A 162 10.71 19.00 10.27
CA ALA A 162 11.00 20.42 10.10
C ALA A 162 9.97 21.10 9.17
N PHE A 163 9.49 20.40 8.14
CA PHE A 163 8.42 20.89 7.28
C PHE A 163 7.12 21.13 8.07
N PHE A 164 6.73 20.19 8.93
CA PHE A 164 5.55 20.36 9.80
C PHE A 164 5.70 21.48 10.83
N TRP A 165 6.91 21.69 11.33
CA TRP A 165 7.23 22.85 12.17
C TRP A 165 7.14 24.17 11.41
N LEU A 166 7.56 24.21 10.14
CA LEU A 166 7.46 25.41 9.29
C LEU A 166 6.00 25.80 9.03
N ILE A 167 5.18 24.82 8.63
CA ILE A 167 3.77 25.05 8.26
C ILE A 167 2.83 25.19 9.47
N SER A 168 3.32 24.99 10.70
CA SER A 168 2.56 25.29 11.93
C SER A 168 2.44 26.78 12.22
N GLY A 169 3.06 27.63 11.39
CA GLY A 169 3.07 29.09 11.58
C GLY A 169 4.26 29.59 12.39
N ALA A 170 5.28 28.76 12.62
CA ALA A 170 6.55 29.18 13.20
C ALA A 170 7.24 30.28 12.37
N VAL A 171 7.01 30.28 11.05
CA VAL A 171 7.42 31.35 10.13
C VAL A 171 6.19 32.11 9.64
N PRO A 172 6.18 33.45 9.72
CA PRO A 172 5.08 34.27 9.19
C PRO A 172 4.76 33.92 7.72
N TYR A 173 3.48 33.91 7.37
CA TYR A 173 2.96 33.68 6.01
C TYR A 173 3.09 32.24 5.45
N ILE A 174 3.62 31.27 6.21
CA ILE A 174 3.77 29.86 5.78
C ILE A 174 2.73 28.92 6.44
N GLY A 175 1.95 29.44 7.40
CA GLY A 175 0.96 28.66 8.14
C GLY A 175 -0.10 28.00 7.24
N PHE A 176 -0.27 26.68 7.38
CA PHE A 176 -1.27 25.91 6.64
C PHE A 176 -2.57 25.75 7.46
N PRO A 177 -3.77 25.93 6.86
CA PRO A 177 -5.03 25.72 7.55
C PRO A 177 -5.11 24.33 8.22
N GLY A 178 -5.45 24.29 9.50
CA GLY A 178 -5.52 23.05 10.29
C GLY A 178 -4.23 22.65 11.03
N ILE A 179 -3.08 23.23 10.67
CA ILE A 179 -1.79 23.04 11.38
C ILE A 179 -1.31 24.36 11.99
N ALA A 180 -1.66 25.49 11.36
CA ALA A 180 -1.34 26.82 11.84
C ALA A 180 -1.85 27.05 13.28
N GLY A 181 -0.96 27.47 14.17
CA GLY A 181 -1.28 27.75 15.58
C GLY A 181 -1.18 26.56 16.51
N LEU A 182 -0.80 25.37 16.01
CA LEU A 182 -0.49 24.24 16.89
C LEU A 182 0.72 24.54 17.79
N PRO A 183 0.73 24.06 19.04
CA PRO A 183 1.92 24.08 19.87
C PRO A 183 3.09 23.41 19.15
N MET A 184 4.30 23.95 19.31
CA MET A 184 5.51 23.42 18.66
C MET A 184 5.68 21.92 18.90
N ALA A 185 5.44 21.45 20.13
CA ALA A 185 5.53 20.04 20.48
C ALA A 185 4.53 19.16 19.70
N THR A 186 3.29 19.63 19.52
CA THR A 186 2.25 18.93 18.76
C THR A 186 2.59 18.92 17.27
N ALA A 187 3.05 20.03 16.71
CA ALA A 187 3.46 20.11 15.30
C ALA A 187 4.64 19.17 15.00
N LEU A 188 5.65 19.11 15.89
CA LEU A 188 6.77 18.19 15.78
C LEU A 188 6.32 16.73 15.93
N ALA A 189 5.40 16.43 16.85
CA ALA A 189 4.87 15.07 17.02
C ALA A 189 4.11 14.59 15.77
N VAL A 190 3.26 15.45 15.20
CA VAL A 190 2.55 15.16 13.94
C VAL A 190 3.56 15.01 12.80
N GLY A 191 4.56 15.89 12.72
CA GLY A 191 5.64 15.79 11.75
C GLY A 191 6.41 14.48 11.84
N ALA A 192 6.75 14.03 13.05
CA ALA A 192 7.41 12.75 13.29
C ALA A 192 6.53 11.55 12.90
N MET A 193 5.22 11.63 13.18
CA MET A 193 4.24 10.62 12.75
C MET A 193 4.18 10.53 11.23
N VAL A 194 4.07 11.66 10.53
CA VAL A 194 4.06 11.68 9.06
C VAL A 194 5.41 11.25 8.50
N ALA A 195 6.52 11.59 9.14
CA ALA A 195 7.86 11.15 8.75
C ALA A 195 8.00 9.62 8.80
N SER A 196 7.39 8.98 9.80
CA SER A 196 7.41 7.52 9.92
C SER A 196 6.67 6.84 8.76
N VAL A 197 5.54 7.41 8.31
CA VAL A 197 4.81 6.93 7.12
C VAL A 197 5.57 7.25 5.84
N ALA A 198 6.13 8.45 5.71
CA ALA A 198 6.94 8.87 4.56
C ALA A 198 8.21 8.03 4.40
N LEU A 199 8.68 7.42 5.49
CA LEU A 199 9.74 6.44 5.44
C LEU A 199 9.27 5.21 4.64
N ALA A 200 8.02 4.72 4.74
CA ALA A 200 7.56 3.48 4.11
C ALA A 200 7.96 3.29 2.63
N THR A 201 8.32 2.06 2.24
CA THR A 201 8.65 1.69 0.86
C THR A 201 8.18 0.27 0.60
N SER A 202 7.53 0.00 -0.54
CA SER A 202 6.97 -1.32 -0.81
C SER A 202 8.04 -2.31 -1.32
N PRO A 203 8.25 -3.47 -0.66
CA PRO A 203 9.08 -4.55 -1.19
C PRO A 203 8.55 -5.07 -2.53
N ALA A 204 7.23 -5.29 -2.64
CA ALA A 204 6.59 -5.80 -3.85
C ALA A 204 6.84 -4.89 -5.07
N ALA A 205 6.68 -3.57 -4.91
CA ALA A 205 7.00 -2.61 -5.97
C ALA A 205 8.48 -2.63 -6.33
N THR A 206 9.35 -2.73 -5.33
CA THR A 206 10.81 -2.81 -5.52
C THR A 206 11.19 -4.06 -6.32
N ILE A 207 10.63 -5.22 -5.99
CA ILE A 207 10.87 -6.49 -6.69
C ILE A 207 10.36 -6.42 -8.12
N ALA A 208 9.16 -5.87 -8.33
CA ALA A 208 8.59 -5.70 -9.66
C ALA A 208 9.54 -4.90 -10.57
N VAL A 209 10.05 -3.76 -10.08
CA VAL A 209 11.02 -2.93 -10.81
C VAL A 209 12.33 -3.68 -11.05
N ILE A 210 12.87 -4.40 -10.06
CA ILE A 210 14.10 -5.21 -10.21
C ILE A 210 13.96 -6.27 -11.30
N MET A 211 12.81 -6.97 -11.32
CA MET A 211 12.49 -8.01 -12.29
C MET A 211 12.32 -7.42 -13.70
N GLU A 212 11.56 -6.34 -13.81
CA GLU A 212 11.31 -5.63 -15.06
C GLU A 212 12.59 -5.05 -15.66
N SER A 213 13.44 -4.45 -14.82
CA SER A 213 14.73 -3.87 -15.24
C SER A 213 15.85 -4.90 -15.34
N ARG A 214 15.62 -6.17 -14.94
CA ARG A 214 16.63 -7.23 -14.81
C ARG A 214 17.88 -6.81 -14.01
N ALA A 215 17.68 -6.01 -12.96
CA ALA A 215 18.77 -5.48 -12.16
C ALA A 215 19.38 -6.58 -11.27
N ALA A 216 20.72 -6.63 -11.17
CA ALA A 216 21.42 -7.59 -10.33
C ALA A 216 22.66 -6.97 -9.66
N GLY A 217 23.09 -7.56 -8.54
CA GLY A 217 24.34 -7.21 -7.86
C GLY A 217 24.16 -6.74 -6.41
N PRO A 218 25.23 -6.20 -5.79
CA PRO A 218 25.23 -5.81 -4.38
C PRO A 218 24.22 -4.70 -4.04
N MET A 219 24.03 -3.74 -4.94
CA MET A 219 23.08 -2.64 -4.75
C MET A 219 21.64 -3.17 -4.67
N THR A 220 21.23 -3.99 -5.64
CA THR A 220 19.91 -4.64 -5.67
C THR A 220 19.62 -5.42 -4.39
N ARG A 221 20.60 -6.20 -3.90
CA ARG A 221 20.46 -6.96 -2.65
C ARG A 221 20.32 -6.06 -1.43
N ASN A 222 21.13 -5.00 -1.34
CA ASN A 222 21.08 -4.05 -0.23
C ASN A 222 19.75 -3.28 -0.21
N VAL A 223 19.25 -2.87 -1.38
CA VAL A 223 17.94 -2.20 -1.51
C VAL A 223 16.83 -3.13 -1.04
N LEU A 224 16.78 -4.38 -1.52
CA LEU A 224 15.75 -5.33 -1.11
C LEU A 224 15.79 -5.59 0.41
N SER A 225 16.98 -5.83 0.96
CA SER A 225 17.14 -6.07 2.41
C SER A 225 16.80 -4.84 3.25
N ALA A 226 17.15 -3.64 2.77
CA ALA A 226 16.80 -2.39 3.44
C ALA A 226 15.28 -2.19 3.43
N VAL A 227 14.61 -2.36 2.29
CA VAL A 227 13.16 -2.17 2.17
C VAL A 227 12.40 -3.13 3.10
N VAL A 228 12.75 -4.41 3.15
CA VAL A 228 12.08 -5.36 4.06
C VAL A 228 12.35 -5.05 5.53
N LEU A 229 13.61 -4.75 5.92
CA LEU A 229 13.92 -4.43 7.32
C LEU A 229 13.25 -3.13 7.78
N LYS A 230 13.08 -2.20 6.85
CA LYS A 230 12.46 -0.89 7.06
C LYS A 230 10.97 -0.99 7.37
N ASP A 231 10.25 -1.98 6.86
CA ASP A 231 8.83 -2.16 7.19
C ASP A 231 8.62 -2.32 8.70
N VAL A 232 9.50 -3.08 9.37
CA VAL A 232 9.47 -3.23 10.83
C VAL A 232 9.76 -1.89 11.53
N ILE A 233 10.77 -1.16 11.05
CA ILE A 233 11.13 0.16 11.60
C ILE A 233 9.97 1.14 11.47
N VAL A 234 9.30 1.17 10.31
CA VAL A 234 8.16 2.05 10.02
C VAL A 234 6.99 1.76 10.95
N VAL A 235 6.60 0.48 11.11
CA VAL A 235 5.50 0.10 12.00
C VAL A 235 5.78 0.51 13.44
N VAL A 236 6.99 0.23 13.94
CA VAL A 236 7.39 0.63 15.30
C VAL A 236 7.43 2.14 15.46
N ALA A 237 8.07 2.85 14.53
CA ALA A 237 8.18 4.31 14.56
C ALA A 237 6.80 4.99 14.48
N PHE A 238 5.88 4.46 13.67
CA PHE A 238 4.51 4.94 13.56
C PHE A 238 3.74 4.74 14.85
N ALA A 239 3.81 3.56 15.47
CA ALA A 239 3.17 3.29 16.75
C ALA A 239 3.69 4.21 17.87
N VAL A 240 5.01 4.41 17.95
CA VAL A 240 5.64 5.34 18.89
C VAL A 240 5.11 6.77 18.65
N ALA A 241 5.14 7.23 17.40
CA ALA A 241 4.72 8.58 17.05
C ALA A 241 3.22 8.81 17.31
N GLN A 242 2.37 7.82 17.03
CA GLN A 242 0.93 7.87 17.31
C GLN A 242 0.68 8.08 18.81
N VAL A 243 1.38 7.34 19.68
CA VAL A 243 1.28 7.51 21.13
C VAL A 243 1.70 8.91 21.57
N ILE A 244 2.80 9.43 21.01
CA ILE A 244 3.27 10.79 21.31
C ILE A 244 2.23 11.83 20.88
N VAL A 245 1.67 11.71 19.67
CA VAL A 245 0.61 12.60 19.18
C VAL A 245 -0.62 12.55 20.07
N ALA A 246 -1.10 11.35 20.42
CA ALA A 246 -2.26 11.18 21.30
C ALA A 246 -2.05 11.84 22.67
N HIS A 247 -0.85 11.76 23.23
CA HIS A 247 -0.49 12.45 24.46
C HIS A 247 -0.50 13.98 24.30
N GLN A 248 0.07 14.50 23.21
CA GLN A 248 0.11 15.95 22.93
C GLN A 248 -1.26 16.58 22.69
N VAL A 249 -2.24 15.79 22.23
CA VAL A 249 -3.62 16.23 21.97
C VAL A 249 -4.54 15.95 23.17
N GLY A 250 -4.00 15.43 24.29
CA GLY A 250 -4.77 15.17 25.50
C GLY A 250 -5.68 13.94 25.43
N MET A 251 -5.49 13.07 24.44
CA MET A 251 -6.25 11.82 24.26
C MET A 251 -5.64 10.61 24.99
N GLY A 252 -4.45 10.76 25.60
CA GLY A 252 -3.71 9.64 26.20
C GLY A 252 -3.10 9.96 27.55
N ALA A 253 -3.80 9.64 28.64
CA ALA A 253 -3.16 9.36 29.92
C ALA A 253 -2.73 7.89 29.90
N LEU A 254 -1.45 7.63 29.60
CA LEU A 254 -0.89 6.28 29.67
C LEU A 254 -0.42 6.01 31.09
N GLU A 255 -1.17 5.19 31.82
CA GLU A 255 -0.73 4.64 33.10
C GLU A 255 0.57 3.83 32.87
N GLY A 256 1.68 4.22 33.50
CA GLY A 256 2.98 3.56 33.37
C GLY A 256 3.95 4.15 32.33
N GLY A 257 3.54 5.17 31.57
CA GLY A 257 4.40 5.91 30.63
C GLY A 257 4.61 5.25 29.26
N ILE A 258 4.93 6.08 28.26
CA ILE A 258 5.04 5.71 26.84
C ILE A 258 6.03 4.56 26.61
N GLY A 259 7.17 4.58 27.29
CA GLY A 259 8.23 3.58 27.10
C GLY A 259 7.84 2.17 27.53
N SER A 260 7.15 2.02 28.66
CA SER A 260 6.73 0.70 29.17
C SER A 260 5.61 0.11 28.30
N TYR A 261 4.64 0.94 27.90
CA TYR A 261 3.54 0.56 27.01
C TYR A 261 4.08 0.03 25.67
N LEU A 262 4.97 0.78 25.02
CA LEU A 262 5.54 0.39 23.73
C LEU A 262 6.40 -0.86 23.84
N LEU A 263 7.25 -0.95 24.87
CA LEU A 263 8.11 -2.11 25.06
C LEU A 263 7.29 -3.38 25.27
N GLN A 264 6.25 -3.32 26.10
CA GLN A 264 5.36 -4.45 26.33
C GLN A 264 4.62 -4.86 25.05
N HIS A 265 3.99 -3.92 24.33
CA HIS A 265 3.24 -4.24 23.12
C HIS A 265 4.14 -4.82 22.03
N ILE A 266 5.29 -4.18 21.75
CA ILE A 266 6.21 -4.66 20.71
C ILE A 266 6.78 -6.04 21.08
N LEU A 267 7.22 -6.24 22.32
CA LEU A 267 7.78 -7.52 22.74
C LEU A 267 6.74 -8.64 22.71
N ILE A 268 5.52 -8.38 23.20
CA ILE A 268 4.43 -9.36 23.19
C ILE A 268 4.04 -9.68 21.74
N SER A 269 3.89 -8.69 20.87
CA SER A 269 3.56 -8.91 19.46
C SER A 269 4.63 -9.73 18.73
N ILE A 270 5.91 -9.42 18.93
CA ILE A 270 7.02 -10.19 18.33
C ILE A 270 7.05 -11.61 18.87
N LEU A 271 6.92 -11.79 20.19
CA LEU A 271 6.97 -13.11 20.82
C LEU A 271 5.78 -13.96 20.36
N PHE A 272 4.58 -13.38 20.33
CA PHE A 272 3.37 -14.05 19.85
C PHE A 272 3.50 -14.42 18.36
N GLY A 273 3.93 -13.47 17.52
CA GLY A 273 4.16 -13.71 16.10
C GLY A 273 5.20 -14.79 15.83
N ALA A 274 6.31 -14.81 16.57
CA ALA A 274 7.37 -15.80 16.39
C ALA A 274 7.01 -17.19 16.94
N VAL A 275 6.49 -17.25 18.17
CA VAL A 275 6.25 -18.50 18.89
C VAL A 275 4.92 -19.12 18.50
N VAL A 276 3.84 -18.33 18.51
CA VAL A 276 2.49 -18.84 18.25
C VAL A 276 2.29 -18.96 16.75
N VAL A 277 2.28 -17.84 16.02
CA VAL A 277 1.97 -17.86 14.59
C VAL A 277 3.06 -18.57 13.79
N GLY A 278 4.32 -18.17 13.95
CA GLY A 278 5.46 -18.78 13.27
C GLY A 278 5.67 -20.25 13.66
N GLY A 279 5.49 -20.59 14.94
CA GLY A 279 5.57 -21.97 15.42
C GLY A 279 4.45 -22.86 14.85
N LEU A 280 3.19 -22.40 14.89
CA LEU A 280 2.06 -23.11 14.28
C LEU A 280 2.27 -23.31 12.78
N MET A 281 2.76 -22.29 12.09
CA MET A 281 3.05 -22.37 10.66
C MET A 281 4.17 -23.36 10.35
N ALA A 282 5.25 -23.36 11.13
CA ALA A 282 6.32 -24.35 11.01
C ALA A 282 5.83 -25.78 11.28
N LEU A 283 4.96 -25.95 12.29
CA LEU A 283 4.35 -27.24 12.62
C LEU A 283 3.47 -27.74 11.46
N TYR A 284 2.61 -26.88 10.92
CA TYR A 284 1.72 -27.23 9.82
C TYR A 284 2.49 -27.63 8.56
N ILE A 285 3.52 -26.87 8.20
CA ILE A 285 4.41 -27.19 7.07
C ILE A 285 5.13 -28.51 7.30
N ARG A 286 5.57 -28.80 8.53
CA ARG A 286 6.33 -30.02 8.84
C ARG A 286 5.48 -31.29 8.84
N TYR A 287 4.24 -31.22 9.33
CA TYR A 287 3.43 -32.41 9.59
C TYR A 287 2.29 -32.63 8.60
N VAL A 288 1.73 -31.55 8.03
CA VAL A 288 0.60 -31.63 7.09
C VAL A 288 1.08 -31.40 5.66
N ASN A 289 1.77 -30.29 5.42
CA ASN A 289 2.29 -29.87 4.11
C ASN A 289 1.28 -29.98 2.94
N GLN A 290 0.00 -29.74 3.21
CA GLN A 290 -1.07 -29.71 2.23
C GLN A 290 -1.85 -28.39 2.36
N GLU A 291 -2.40 -27.90 1.25
CA GLU A 291 -3.29 -26.72 1.23
C GLU A 291 -2.78 -25.50 2.02
N LEU A 292 -1.49 -25.16 1.86
CA LEU A 292 -0.83 -24.06 2.59
C LEU A 292 -1.56 -22.72 2.45
N LEU A 293 -2.20 -22.46 1.31
CA LEU A 293 -2.99 -21.24 1.10
C LEU A 293 -4.19 -21.18 2.05
N ILE A 294 -4.92 -22.29 2.23
CA ILE A 294 -6.06 -22.36 3.15
C ILE A 294 -5.60 -22.15 4.59
N PHE A 295 -4.48 -22.79 4.96
CA PHE A 295 -3.88 -22.59 6.28
C PHE A 295 -3.49 -21.12 6.52
N VAL A 296 -2.81 -20.49 5.55
CA VAL A 296 -2.42 -19.08 5.66
C VAL A 296 -3.67 -18.19 5.80
N VAL A 297 -4.69 -18.38 4.98
CA VAL A 297 -5.96 -17.64 5.12
C VAL A 297 -6.57 -17.85 6.51
N GLY A 298 -6.60 -19.10 6.99
CA GLY A 298 -7.10 -19.43 8.32
C GLY A 298 -6.35 -18.72 9.44
N VAL A 299 -5.01 -18.69 9.36
CA VAL A 299 -4.15 -17.99 10.34
C VAL A 299 -4.35 -16.48 10.31
N VAL A 300 -4.64 -15.90 9.14
CA VAL A 300 -4.83 -14.45 9.00
C VAL A 300 -6.12 -13.94 9.65
N TYR A 301 -7.16 -14.76 9.69
CA TYR A 301 -8.46 -14.40 10.29
C TYR A 301 -8.66 -14.93 11.72
N LEU A 302 -7.62 -15.50 12.33
CA LEU A 302 -7.64 -16.04 13.70
C LEU A 302 -7.17 -14.98 14.70
#